data_AF-A0AAN9A7R8-F1
#
_entry.id   AF-A0AAN9A7R8-F1
#
_cell.length_a   1.000
_cell.length_b   1.000
_cell.length_c   1.000
_cell.angle_alpha   90.00
_cell.angle_beta   90.00
_cell.angle_gamma   90.00
#
_symmetry.space_group_name_H-M   'P 1'
#
loop_
_entity.id
_entity.type
_entity.pdbx_description
1 polymer ?
#
loop_
_entity_poly.entity_id
_entity_poly.type
_entity_poly.pdbx_seq_one_letter_code
_entity_poly.pdbx_strand_id
1 'polypeptide(L)'
;MQEDEDDIWERVLQEPPLTQHRTWECVGQPPLNKEKPFLSELGPKAAHNVWIVYQELWSNLDRNAVIPPLCVIETSQLCKDILYLLIGIPSVSFPWCQKSEKFVLTNGLCTPSITPKHLQDSVAPLLDCATCVKRLDVVCSVSESHTSKFLDQGFVYHAFLNAVLSILEMHRYQVLLLSGERYLLQLLQRVKKLVRRIKFVSSVCHVTLEPKILKSGGTLTCENQSQSCTETAPSTGISNMPRGMNLIGELISHLLVTKNEEYLTLLVYLIKSTCIPFL
;
A
#
# COMPACT_ATOMS: atom_id res chain seq x y z
N MET A 1 36.02 28.29 4.13
CA MET A 1 35.27 28.57 2.90
C MET A 1 34.88 27.21 2.35
N GLN A 2 33.63 26.81 2.55
CA GLN A 2 33.10 25.56 2.01
C GLN A 2 32.94 25.76 0.50
N GLU A 3 33.61 24.92 -0.28
CA GLU A 3 33.38 24.80 -1.71
C GLU A 3 32.03 24.11 -1.86
N ASP A 4 31.04 24.87 -2.32
CA ASP A 4 29.83 24.31 -2.90
C ASP A 4 30.26 23.54 -4.16
N GLU A 5 30.50 22.24 -4.04
CA GLU A 5 30.56 21.32 -5.18
C GLU A 5 29.16 21.32 -5.82
N ASP A 6 28.92 22.27 -6.72
CA ASP A 6 27.77 22.26 -7.62
C ASP A 6 27.70 20.88 -8.29
N ASP A 7 26.65 20.11 -8.00
CA ASP A 7 26.43 18.81 -8.61
C ASP A 7 26.40 18.98 -10.14
N ILE A 8 27.39 18.39 -10.81
CA ILE A 8 27.57 18.47 -12.26
C ILE A 8 26.28 18.05 -12.98
N TRP A 9 25.51 17.13 -12.40
CA TRP A 9 24.25 16.67 -12.96
C TRP A 9 23.13 17.71 -12.85
N GLU A 10 23.05 18.45 -11.75
CA GLU A 10 22.10 19.56 -11.61
C GLU A 10 22.39 20.68 -12.62
N ARG A 11 23.67 20.91 -12.90
CA ARG A 11 24.10 21.88 -13.92
C ARG A 11 23.71 21.44 -15.33
N VAL A 12 23.93 20.17 -15.67
CA VAL A 12 23.53 19.58 -16.97
C VAL A 12 22.01 19.60 -17.16
N LEU A 13 21.22 19.41 -16.10
CA LEU A 13 19.75 19.51 -16.19
C LEU A 13 19.25 20.94 -16.44
N GLN A 14 20.04 21.96 -16.08
CA GLN A 14 19.74 23.37 -16.35
C GLN A 14 20.23 23.83 -17.73
N GLU A 15 21.07 23.03 -18.40
CA GLU A 15 21.50 23.32 -19.76
C GLU A 15 20.33 23.24 -20.75
N PRO A 16 20.33 24.07 -21.80
CA PRO A 16 19.31 24.03 -22.82
C PRO A 16 19.26 22.63 -23.48
N PRO A 17 18.07 22.18 -23.93
CA PRO A 17 17.90 20.85 -24.50
C PRO A 17 18.86 20.60 -25.67
N LEU A 18 19.37 19.37 -25.78
CA LEU A 18 20.39 18.95 -26.76
C LEU A 18 19.97 19.24 -28.21
N THR A 19 18.68 19.44 -28.47
CA THR A 19 18.13 19.93 -29.75
C THR A 19 18.71 21.25 -30.28
N GLN A 20 19.42 22.04 -29.45
CA GLN A 20 20.03 23.32 -29.81
C GLN A 20 21.52 23.23 -30.18
N HIS A 21 22.03 22.05 -30.55
CA HIS A 21 23.44 21.91 -30.93
C HIS A 21 23.79 22.57 -32.26
N ARG A 22 24.96 23.23 -32.29
CA ARG A 22 25.65 23.57 -33.54
C ARG A 22 26.40 22.33 -34.04
N THR A 23 26.01 21.81 -35.18
CA THR A 23 26.86 20.87 -35.92
C THR A 23 27.97 21.63 -36.64
N TRP A 24 29.04 20.93 -37.01
CA TRP A 24 30.14 21.50 -37.83
C TRP A 24 29.65 22.14 -39.13
N GLU A 25 28.47 21.74 -39.60
CA GLU A 25 27.79 22.29 -40.79
C GLU A 25 27.10 23.64 -40.56
N CYS A 26 26.95 24.09 -39.31
CA CYS A 26 26.18 25.27 -38.93
C CYS A 26 27.06 26.39 -38.33
N VAL A 27 28.37 26.34 -38.55
CA VAL A 27 29.31 27.38 -38.10
C VAL A 27 28.98 28.71 -38.79
N GLY A 28 28.60 29.72 -38.02
CA GLY A 28 28.23 31.05 -38.51
C GLY A 28 26.72 31.32 -38.66
N GLN A 29 25.86 30.31 -38.45
CA GLN A 29 24.41 30.47 -38.44
C GLN A 29 23.86 30.42 -37.00
N PRO A 30 22.76 31.15 -36.68
CA PRO A 30 22.07 30.97 -35.41
C PRO A 30 21.57 29.52 -35.29
N PRO A 31 21.63 28.91 -34.10
CA PRO A 31 21.18 27.52 -33.92
C PRO A 31 19.69 27.44 -34.29
N LEU A 32 19.40 26.71 -35.36
CA LEU A 32 18.04 26.38 -35.77
C LEU A 32 17.60 25.15 -34.97
N ASN A 33 16.39 25.16 -34.41
CA ASN A 33 15.78 23.97 -33.81
C ASN A 33 15.50 22.94 -34.92
N LYS A 34 16.51 22.14 -35.27
CA LYS A 34 16.42 21.13 -36.33
C LYS A 34 15.59 19.92 -35.88
N GLU A 35 15.65 19.59 -34.60
CA GLU A 35 15.11 18.33 -34.07
C GLU A 35 14.11 18.59 -32.94
N LYS A 36 13.06 17.77 -32.89
CA LYS A 36 12.12 17.76 -31.76
C LYS A 36 12.83 17.16 -30.54
N PRO A 37 12.55 17.64 -29.31
CA PRO A 37 13.15 17.10 -28.10
C PRO A 37 12.87 15.61 -27.95
N PHE A 38 13.86 14.89 -27.43
CA PHE A 38 13.70 13.46 -27.13
C PHE A 38 12.64 13.26 -26.06
N LEU A 39 12.07 12.05 -25.98
CA LEU A 39 11.06 11.72 -24.96
C LEU A 39 11.58 11.93 -23.53
N SER A 40 12.87 11.74 -23.31
CA SER A 40 13.55 12.01 -22.04
C SER A 40 13.59 13.50 -21.67
N GLU A 41 13.50 14.39 -22.67
CA GLU A 41 13.60 15.84 -22.52
C GLU A 41 12.22 16.54 -22.46
N LEU A 42 11.14 15.84 -22.84
CA LEU A 42 9.76 16.38 -22.79
C LEU A 42 9.23 16.64 -21.37
N GLY A 43 10.04 16.38 -20.34
CA GLY A 43 9.72 16.64 -18.95
C GLY A 43 8.67 15.69 -18.36
N PRO A 44 8.05 16.06 -17.22
CA PRO A 44 7.24 15.15 -16.40
C PRO A 44 5.92 14.70 -17.05
N LYS A 45 5.47 15.40 -18.09
CA LYS A 45 4.24 15.09 -18.85
C LYS A 45 4.47 14.07 -19.97
N ALA A 46 5.73 13.83 -20.36
CA ALA A 46 6.07 12.91 -21.45
C ALA A 46 5.50 11.50 -21.20
N ALA A 47 5.76 10.97 -20.00
CA ALA A 47 5.31 9.64 -19.60
C ALA A 47 3.79 9.49 -19.61
N HIS A 48 3.06 10.55 -19.21
CA HIS A 48 1.60 10.58 -19.23
C HIS A 48 1.05 10.59 -20.65
N ASN A 49 1.61 11.42 -21.54
CA ASN A 49 1.19 11.48 -22.94
C ASN A 49 1.43 10.13 -23.65
N VAL A 50 2.59 9.51 -23.43
CA VAL A 50 2.89 8.17 -23.97
C VAL A 50 1.90 7.14 -23.43
N TRP A 51 1.57 7.19 -22.14
CA TRP A 51 0.59 6.29 -21.54
C TRP A 51 -0.80 6.46 -22.15
N ILE A 52 -1.26 7.70 -22.37
CA ILE A 52 -2.56 7.98 -23.02
C ILE A 52 -2.59 7.40 -24.43
N VAL A 53 -1.58 7.70 -25.27
CA VAL A 53 -1.50 7.20 -26.65
C VAL A 53 -1.47 5.67 -26.67
N TYR A 54 -0.71 5.05 -25.77
CA TYR A 54 -0.69 3.60 -25.62
C TYR A 54 -2.10 3.08 -25.29
N GLN A 55 -2.76 3.66 -24.31
CA GLN A 55 -4.09 3.22 -23.88
C GLN A 55 -5.15 3.39 -24.98
N GLU A 56 -5.09 4.47 -25.76
CA GLU A 56 -5.93 4.69 -26.94
C GLU A 56 -5.70 3.61 -28.02
N LEU A 57 -4.44 3.31 -28.33
CA LEU A 57 -4.08 2.23 -29.27
C LEU A 57 -4.65 0.88 -28.81
N TRP A 58 -4.56 0.57 -27.52
CA TRP A 58 -5.13 -0.66 -26.97
C TRP A 58 -6.66 -0.67 -26.96
N SER A 59 -7.31 0.46 -26.71
CA SER A 59 -8.78 0.56 -26.78
C SER A 59 -9.32 0.36 -28.20
N ASN A 60 -8.54 0.71 -29.22
CA ASN A 60 -8.90 0.42 -30.61
C ASN A 60 -8.86 -1.09 -30.93
N LEU A 61 -8.07 -1.87 -30.17
CA LEU A 61 -7.99 -3.32 -30.30
C LEU A 61 -9.06 -4.03 -29.46
N ASP A 62 -9.37 -3.51 -28.27
CA ASP A 62 -10.40 -4.04 -27.37
C ASP A 62 -11.54 -3.03 -27.19
N ARG A 63 -12.63 -3.25 -27.94
CA ARG A 63 -13.82 -2.36 -27.99
C ARG A 63 -14.51 -2.16 -26.63
N ASN A 64 -14.23 -2.99 -25.63
CA ASN A 64 -14.83 -2.88 -24.30
C ASN A 64 -13.90 -2.24 -23.25
N ALA A 65 -12.65 -1.88 -23.63
CA ALA A 65 -11.69 -1.31 -22.70
C ALA A 65 -11.99 0.17 -22.42
N VAL A 66 -12.62 0.46 -21.29
CA VAL A 66 -12.82 1.83 -20.79
C VAL A 66 -11.50 2.38 -20.26
N ILE A 67 -10.99 3.45 -20.89
CA ILE A 67 -9.77 4.13 -20.45
C ILE A 67 -10.10 4.99 -19.22
N PRO A 68 -9.50 4.72 -18.04
CA PRO A 68 -9.74 5.56 -16.89
C PRO A 68 -9.11 6.94 -17.09
N PRO A 69 -9.77 8.04 -16.69
CA PRO A 69 -9.21 9.38 -16.79
C PRO A 69 -7.97 9.50 -15.89
N LEU A 70 -6.95 10.20 -16.38
CA LEU A 70 -5.71 10.41 -15.65
C LEU A 70 -5.94 11.37 -14.48
N CYS A 71 -5.74 10.90 -13.25
CA CYS A 71 -5.80 11.70 -12.04
C CYS A 71 -4.38 11.94 -11.54
N VAL A 72 -3.83 13.12 -11.82
CA VAL A 72 -2.47 13.50 -11.40
C VAL A 72 -2.53 14.16 -10.03
N ILE A 73 -1.83 13.57 -9.05
CA ILE A 73 -1.66 14.13 -7.70
C ILE A 73 -0.19 14.47 -7.46
N GLU A 74 0.07 15.47 -6.64
CA GLU A 74 1.42 15.81 -6.21
C GLU A 74 2.08 14.64 -5.45
N THR A 75 3.38 14.44 -5.65
CA THR A 75 4.14 13.39 -4.96
C THR A 75 4.10 13.53 -3.44
N SER A 76 4.13 14.76 -2.93
CA SER A 76 4.02 15.07 -1.50
C SER A 76 2.68 14.61 -0.91
N GLN A 77 1.59 14.83 -1.63
CA GLN A 77 0.25 14.41 -1.21
C GLN A 77 0.10 12.89 -1.29
N LEU A 78 0.62 12.25 -2.34
CA LEU A 78 0.63 10.79 -2.42
C LEU A 78 1.41 10.16 -1.25
N CYS A 79 2.57 10.71 -0.88
CA CYS A 79 3.32 10.22 0.28
C CYS A 79 2.49 10.27 1.57
N LYS A 80 1.74 11.35 1.80
CA LYS A 80 0.82 11.46 2.95
C LYS A 80 -0.30 10.42 2.88
N ASP A 81 -0.90 10.26 1.70
CA ASP A 81 -1.98 9.28 1.51
C ASP A 81 -1.49 7.84 1.72
N ILE A 82 -0.24 7.52 1.38
CA ILE A 82 0.39 6.22 1.66
C ILE A 82 0.59 6.02 3.17
N LEU A 83 0.99 7.06 3.90
CA LEU A 83 1.12 6.96 5.37
C LEU A 83 -0.24 6.73 6.02
N TYR A 84 -1.29 7.41 5.57
CA TYR A 84 -2.66 7.17 6.04
C TYR A 84 -3.13 5.74 5.72
N LEU A 85 -2.83 5.26 4.51
CA LEU A 85 -3.11 3.89 4.11
C LEU A 85 -2.46 2.88 5.07
N LEU A 86 -1.18 3.06 5.42
CA LEU A 86 -0.44 2.16 6.31
C LEU A 86 -0.97 2.14 7.75
N ILE A 87 -1.60 3.22 8.20
CA ILE A 87 -2.28 3.31 9.50
C ILE A 87 -3.65 2.62 9.45
N GLY A 88 -4.22 2.40 8.26
CA GLY A 88 -5.55 1.84 8.04
C GLY A 88 -6.65 2.89 7.84
N ILE A 89 -6.28 4.15 7.56
CA ILE A 89 -7.21 5.26 7.34
C ILE A 89 -7.49 5.39 5.82
N PRO A 90 -8.77 5.37 5.39
CA PRO A 90 -9.11 5.56 3.99
C PRO A 90 -8.86 7.01 3.56
N SER A 91 -8.32 7.19 2.37
CA SER A 91 -8.09 8.49 1.73
C SER A 91 -8.76 8.54 0.36
N VAL A 92 -8.75 9.72 -0.29
CA VAL A 92 -9.30 9.90 -1.65
C VAL A 92 -8.52 9.05 -2.66
N SER A 93 -7.21 8.91 -2.48
CA SER A 93 -6.33 8.07 -3.31
C SER A 93 -6.51 6.57 -3.05
N PHE A 94 -6.83 6.21 -1.81
CA PHE A 94 -6.96 4.82 -1.34
C PHE A 94 -8.27 4.61 -0.57
N PRO A 95 -9.42 4.53 -1.25
CA PRO A 95 -10.68 4.25 -0.61
C PRO A 95 -10.75 2.81 -0.05
N TRP A 96 -11.52 2.65 1.03
CA TRP A 96 -11.89 1.34 1.56
C TRP A 96 -13.15 0.82 0.85
N CYS A 97 -13.04 -0.30 0.14
CA CYS A 97 -14.19 -0.92 -0.50
C CYS A 97 -14.90 -1.86 0.48
N GLN A 98 -16.06 -1.43 1.00
CA GLN A 98 -16.83 -2.21 1.96
C GLN A 98 -17.27 -3.59 1.40
N LYS A 99 -17.61 -3.67 0.11
CA LYS A 99 -18.05 -4.93 -0.53
C LYS A 99 -16.97 -6.01 -0.58
N SER A 100 -15.72 -5.62 -0.72
CA SER A 100 -14.58 -6.54 -0.84
C SER A 100 -13.66 -6.53 0.39
N GLU A 101 -14.04 -5.75 1.42
CA GLU A 101 -13.31 -5.55 2.66
C GLU A 101 -11.80 -5.34 2.45
N LYS A 102 -11.45 -4.51 1.46
CA LYS A 102 -10.06 -4.22 1.08
C LYS A 102 -9.87 -2.78 0.65
N PHE A 103 -8.65 -2.30 0.79
CA PHE A 103 -8.24 -1.04 0.18
C PHE A 103 -8.07 -1.22 -1.32
N VAL A 104 -8.51 -0.20 -2.07
CA VAL A 104 -8.40 -0.16 -3.52
C VAL A 104 -7.72 1.14 -3.90
N LEU A 105 -6.92 1.11 -4.97
CA LEU A 105 -6.36 2.31 -5.59
C LEU A 105 -7.41 2.99 -6.45
N THR A 106 -7.56 4.30 -6.35
CA THR A 106 -8.43 5.06 -7.25
C THR A 106 -7.96 4.91 -8.71
N ASN A 107 -8.89 4.57 -9.60
CA ASN A 107 -8.58 4.29 -11.01
C ASN A 107 -7.94 5.51 -11.68
N GLY A 108 -6.86 5.29 -12.44
CA GLY A 108 -6.16 6.34 -13.17
C GLY A 108 -5.28 7.26 -12.30
N LEU A 109 -5.12 6.96 -11.00
CA LEU A 109 -4.23 7.72 -10.12
C LEU A 109 -2.77 7.65 -10.58
N CYS A 110 -2.09 8.80 -10.60
CA CYS A 110 -0.67 8.90 -10.92
C CYS A 110 -0.02 10.12 -10.27
N THR A 111 1.32 10.13 -10.27
CA THR A 111 2.14 11.29 -9.93
C THR A 111 2.85 11.81 -11.17
N PRO A 112 3.37 13.06 -11.17
CA PRO A 112 4.24 13.54 -12.24
C PRO A 112 5.35 12.51 -12.54
N SER A 113 5.61 12.27 -13.83
CA SER A 113 6.62 11.34 -14.33
C SER A 113 6.39 9.83 -14.09
N ILE A 114 5.33 9.42 -13.38
CA ILE A 114 5.02 8.00 -13.12
C ILE A 114 3.71 7.62 -13.80
N THR A 115 3.71 6.49 -14.50
CA THR A 115 2.51 5.96 -15.16
C THR A 115 1.56 5.31 -14.13
N PRO A 116 0.23 5.37 -14.35
CA PRO A 116 -0.75 4.77 -13.43
C PRO A 116 -0.49 3.28 -13.13
N LYS A 117 -0.07 2.53 -14.17
CA LYS A 117 0.23 1.10 -14.04
C LYS A 117 1.42 0.84 -13.12
N HIS A 118 2.51 1.58 -13.29
CA HIS A 118 3.68 1.43 -12.42
C HIS A 118 3.35 1.81 -10.98
N LEU A 119 2.54 2.85 -10.77
CA LEU A 119 2.08 3.23 -9.44
C LEU A 119 1.25 2.11 -8.80
N GLN A 120 0.34 1.51 -9.55
CA GLN A 120 -0.46 0.38 -9.08
C GLN A 120 0.41 -0.79 -8.61
N ASP A 121 1.38 -1.21 -9.42
CA ASP A 121 2.28 -2.31 -9.08
C ASP A 121 3.16 -1.98 -7.85
N SER A 122 3.60 -0.73 -7.74
CA SER A 122 4.41 -0.26 -6.62
C SER A 122 3.64 -0.23 -5.29
N VAL A 123 2.34 0.07 -5.35
CA VAL A 123 1.49 0.25 -4.16
C VAL A 123 0.67 -0.98 -3.81
N ALA A 124 0.53 -1.95 -4.72
CA ALA A 124 -0.11 -3.25 -4.45
C ALA A 124 0.31 -3.91 -3.10
N PRO A 125 1.61 -4.07 -2.76
CA PRO A 125 1.99 -4.67 -1.49
C PRO A 125 1.61 -3.84 -0.25
N LEU A 126 1.41 -2.52 -0.42
CA LEU A 126 0.94 -1.62 0.64
C LEU A 126 -0.56 -1.75 0.85
N LEU A 127 -1.34 -1.89 -0.23
CA LEU A 127 -2.79 -2.13 -0.17
C LEU A 127 -3.11 -3.42 0.56
N ASP A 128 -2.37 -4.49 0.26
CA ASP A 128 -2.43 -5.75 0.99
C ASP A 128 -2.19 -5.54 2.48
N CYS A 129 -1.10 -4.85 2.81
CA CYS A 129 -0.71 -4.59 4.19
C CYS A 129 -1.78 -3.81 4.96
N ALA A 130 -2.25 -2.70 4.38
CA ALA A 130 -3.28 -1.87 4.98
C ALA A 130 -4.59 -2.62 5.19
N THR A 131 -4.93 -3.52 4.25
CA THR A 131 -6.08 -4.40 4.39
C THR A 131 -5.91 -5.35 5.57
N CYS A 132 -4.72 -5.93 5.74
CA CYS A 132 -4.41 -6.74 6.92
C CYS A 132 -4.52 -5.92 8.22
N VAL A 133 -3.94 -4.72 8.28
CA VAL A 133 -4.02 -3.84 9.47
C VAL A 133 -5.48 -3.59 9.84
N LYS A 134 -6.30 -3.13 8.88
CA LYS A 134 -7.70 -2.79 9.15
C LYS A 134 -8.54 -4.00 9.52
N ARG A 135 -8.28 -5.17 8.92
CA ARG A 135 -8.94 -6.43 9.31
C ARG A 135 -8.55 -6.82 10.73
N LEU A 136 -7.26 -6.73 11.08
CA LEU A 136 -6.79 -7.01 12.44
C LEU A 136 -7.38 -6.04 13.47
N ASP A 137 -7.53 -4.76 13.14
CA ASP A 137 -8.19 -3.78 14.02
C ASP A 137 -9.66 -4.14 14.30
N VAL A 138 -10.39 -4.55 13.27
CA VAL A 138 -11.78 -5.03 13.42
C VAL A 138 -11.82 -6.29 14.29
N VAL A 139 -10.87 -7.22 14.12
CA VAL A 139 -10.77 -8.41 14.97
C VAL A 139 -10.54 -8.04 16.43
N CYS A 140 -9.63 -7.12 16.69
CA CYS A 140 -9.24 -6.77 18.05
C CYS A 140 -10.31 -5.93 18.78
N SER A 141 -10.97 -5.00 18.08
CA SER A 141 -12.05 -4.17 18.64
C SER A 141 -13.29 -4.98 19.04
N VAL A 142 -13.60 -6.08 18.33
CA VAL A 142 -14.68 -6.99 18.73
C VAL A 142 -14.42 -7.64 20.10
N SER A 143 -13.15 -7.85 20.45
CA SER A 143 -12.72 -8.42 21.73
C SER A 143 -12.82 -7.43 22.89
N GLU A 144 -12.71 -6.12 22.65
CA GLU A 144 -12.84 -5.08 23.67
C GLU A 144 -14.29 -4.82 24.09
N SER A 145 -15.25 -5.14 23.21
CA SER A 145 -16.67 -5.06 23.59
C SER A 145 -16.97 -6.13 24.65
N HIS A 146 -17.34 -5.69 25.87
CA HIS A 146 -17.76 -6.53 27.01
C HIS A 146 -19.09 -7.28 26.77
N THR A 147 -19.34 -7.69 25.53
CA THR A 147 -20.51 -8.43 25.08
C THR A 147 -20.33 -9.92 25.39
N SER A 148 -21.41 -10.70 25.43
CA SER A 148 -21.42 -12.14 25.69
C SER A 148 -20.38 -12.97 24.93
N LYS A 149 -19.90 -12.50 23.77
CA LYS A 149 -18.81 -13.10 22.98
C LYS A 149 -17.45 -13.14 23.70
N PHE A 150 -17.22 -12.28 24.69
CA PHE A 150 -16.02 -12.25 25.53
C PHE A 150 -15.88 -13.55 26.34
N LEU A 151 -16.99 -14.07 26.85
CA LEU A 151 -17.00 -15.32 27.61
C LEU A 151 -16.80 -16.55 26.71
N ASP A 152 -17.22 -16.48 25.44
CA ASP A 152 -17.14 -17.60 24.48
C ASP A 152 -15.75 -17.81 23.87
N GLN A 153 -14.85 -16.82 23.97
CA GLN A 153 -13.54 -16.82 23.28
C GLN A 153 -12.35 -17.15 24.20
N GLY A 154 -12.49 -16.92 25.52
CA GLY A 154 -11.52 -17.32 26.54
C GLY A 154 -10.38 -16.32 26.78
N PHE A 155 -9.88 -16.26 28.03
CA PHE A 155 -8.90 -15.24 28.47
C PHE A 155 -7.58 -15.26 27.71
N VAL A 156 -7.10 -16.43 27.31
CA VAL A 156 -5.86 -16.60 26.52
C VAL A 156 -5.97 -15.90 25.16
N TYR A 157 -7.14 -16.00 24.54
CA TYR A 157 -7.42 -15.40 23.26
C TYR A 157 -7.47 -13.87 23.36
N HIS A 158 -8.05 -13.34 24.44
CA HIS A 158 -8.03 -11.89 24.71
C HIS A 158 -6.62 -11.36 24.97
N ALA A 159 -5.81 -12.08 25.76
CA ALA A 159 -4.41 -11.71 25.99
C ALA A 159 -3.61 -11.68 24.68
N PHE A 160 -3.86 -12.66 23.80
CA PHE A 160 -3.28 -12.66 22.45
C PHE A 160 -3.70 -11.45 21.62
N LEU A 161 -5.00 -11.14 21.56
CA LEU A 161 -5.47 -9.99 20.79
C LEU A 161 -4.93 -8.67 21.31
N ASN A 162 -4.79 -8.52 22.63
CA ASN A 162 -4.18 -7.34 23.23
C ASN A 162 -2.69 -7.20 22.86
N ALA A 163 -1.96 -8.32 22.76
CA ALA A 163 -0.59 -8.33 22.27
C ALA A 163 -0.51 -7.89 20.79
N VAL A 164 -1.45 -8.37 19.97
CA VAL A 164 -1.56 -7.97 18.55
C VAL A 164 -1.88 -6.48 18.44
N LEU A 165 -2.82 -5.96 19.24
CA LEU A 165 -3.11 -4.52 19.31
C LEU A 165 -1.86 -3.70 19.63
N SER A 166 -1.11 -4.11 20.65
CA SER A 166 0.14 -3.44 21.02
C SER A 166 1.15 -3.40 19.86
N ILE A 167 1.24 -4.48 19.07
CA ILE A 167 2.08 -4.50 17.86
C ILE A 167 1.56 -3.53 16.79
N LEU A 168 0.24 -3.45 16.59
CA LEU A 168 -0.38 -2.52 15.64
C LEU A 168 -0.19 -1.07 16.04
N GLU A 169 -0.30 -0.74 17.33
CA GLU A 169 -0.02 0.60 17.85
C GLU A 169 1.44 1.00 17.64
N MET A 170 2.37 0.09 17.94
CA MET A 170 3.80 0.31 17.66
C MET A 170 4.05 0.51 16.16
N HIS A 171 3.37 -0.25 15.29
CA HIS A 171 3.42 -0.04 13.85
C HIS A 171 2.94 1.36 13.47
N ARG A 172 1.79 1.83 13.98
CA ARG A 172 1.28 3.18 13.71
C ARG A 172 2.26 4.27 14.15
N TYR A 173 2.85 4.13 15.33
CA TYR A 173 3.88 5.05 15.81
C TYR A 173 5.08 5.11 14.84
N GLN A 174 5.56 3.96 14.37
CA GLN A 174 6.66 3.90 13.40
C GLN A 174 6.28 4.53 12.05
N VAL A 175 5.03 4.37 11.58
CA VAL A 175 4.55 5.04 10.36
C VAL A 175 4.52 6.55 10.55
N LEU A 176 4.04 7.05 11.69
CA LEU A 176 3.97 8.49 11.97
C LEU A 176 5.37 9.14 12.00
N LEU A 177 6.39 8.40 12.45
CA LEU A 177 7.78 8.86 12.42
C LEU A 177 8.33 9.06 10.99
N LEU A 178 7.73 8.42 9.99
CA LEU A 178 8.10 8.57 8.57
C LEU A 178 7.45 9.79 7.90
N SER A 179 6.64 10.57 8.63
CA SER A 179 5.99 11.78 8.12
C SER A 179 7.02 12.87 7.85
N GLY A 180 7.36 13.11 6.58
CA GLY A 180 8.32 14.13 6.15
C GLY A 180 9.05 13.82 4.84
N GLU A 181 8.94 12.59 4.34
CA GLU A 181 9.59 12.17 3.09
C GLU A 181 8.97 12.85 1.86
N ARG A 182 9.80 13.55 1.08
CA ARG A 182 9.39 14.23 -0.17
C ARG A 182 9.41 13.28 -1.38
N TYR A 183 10.20 12.21 -1.31
CA TYR A 183 10.43 11.29 -2.41
C TYR A 183 9.69 9.96 -2.20
N LEU A 184 8.82 9.61 -3.15
CA LEU A 184 8.02 8.39 -3.12
C LEU A 184 8.89 7.13 -2.97
N LEU A 185 9.98 7.02 -3.74
CA LEU A 185 10.81 5.80 -3.75
C LEU A 185 11.50 5.56 -2.40
N GLN A 186 11.96 6.63 -1.74
CA GLN A 186 12.60 6.57 -0.43
C GLN A 186 11.58 6.09 0.63
N LEU A 187 10.37 6.65 0.60
CA LEU A 187 9.28 6.21 1.47
C LEU A 187 8.95 4.73 1.26
N LEU A 188 8.75 4.30 0.00
CA LEU A 188 8.47 2.90 -0.33
C LEU A 188 9.57 1.97 0.19
N GLN A 189 10.84 2.34 0.05
CA GLN A 189 11.96 1.54 0.53
C GLN A 189 11.97 1.39 2.05
N ARG A 190 11.69 2.45 2.81
CA ARG A 190 11.64 2.40 4.28
C ARG A 190 10.48 1.55 4.78
N VAL A 191 9.32 1.69 4.15
CA VAL A 191 8.09 0.99 4.54
C VAL A 191 8.15 -0.52 4.21
N LYS A 192 8.98 -0.96 3.25
CA LYS A 192 9.10 -2.39 2.87
C LYS A 192 9.31 -3.32 4.07
N LYS A 193 10.17 -2.96 5.02
CA LYS A 193 10.43 -3.78 6.22
C LYS A 193 9.19 -3.88 7.11
N LEU A 194 8.52 -2.75 7.30
CA LEU A 194 7.33 -2.64 8.13
C LEU A 194 6.15 -3.47 7.56
N VAL A 195 5.95 -3.39 6.24
CA VAL A 195 4.94 -4.20 5.53
C VAL A 195 5.16 -5.70 5.73
N ARG A 196 6.41 -6.17 5.65
CA ARG A 196 6.71 -7.59 5.87
C ARG A 196 6.38 -8.04 7.29
N ARG A 197 6.66 -7.20 8.30
CA ARG A 197 6.32 -7.49 9.70
C ARG A 197 4.81 -7.66 9.88
N ILE A 198 4.01 -6.76 9.33
CA ILE A 198 2.54 -6.87 9.41
C ILE A 198 2.02 -8.07 8.61
N LYS A 199 2.54 -8.33 7.41
CA LYS A 199 2.17 -9.54 6.64
C LYS A 199 2.44 -10.82 7.42
N PHE A 200 3.56 -10.87 8.16
CA PHE A 200 3.87 -11.98 9.05
C PHE A 200 2.85 -12.09 10.20
N VAL A 201 2.55 -11.00 10.92
CA VAL A 201 1.54 -11.00 12.00
C VAL A 201 0.17 -11.43 11.47
N SER A 202 -0.22 -10.95 10.29
CA SER A 202 -1.47 -11.35 9.62
C SER A 202 -1.51 -12.84 9.32
N SER A 203 -0.38 -13.44 8.94
CA SER A 203 -0.29 -14.88 8.66
C SER A 203 -0.47 -15.72 9.92
N VAL A 204 0.08 -15.26 11.06
CA VAL A 204 -0.09 -15.90 12.37
C VAL A 204 -1.53 -15.81 12.86
N CYS A 205 -2.22 -14.69 12.55
CA CYS A 205 -3.62 -14.48 12.95
C CYS A 205 -4.64 -15.10 11.97
N HIS A 206 -4.19 -15.86 10.97
CA HIS A 206 -5.03 -16.43 9.89
C HIS A 206 -5.93 -15.40 9.19
N VAL A 207 -5.52 -14.13 9.14
CA VAL A 207 -6.25 -13.09 8.41
C VAL A 207 -5.94 -13.28 6.93
N THR A 208 -6.88 -13.88 6.20
CA THR A 208 -6.78 -14.07 4.76
C THR A 208 -6.94 -12.73 4.05
N LEU A 209 -6.23 -12.52 2.93
CA LEU A 209 -6.43 -11.36 2.05
C LEU A 209 -7.62 -11.54 1.09
N GLU A 210 -8.03 -12.79 0.85
CA GLU A 210 -9.18 -13.09 0.00
C GLU A 210 -10.46 -12.54 0.65
N PRO A 211 -11.30 -11.79 -0.08
CA PRO A 211 -12.67 -11.57 0.35
C PRO A 211 -13.37 -12.93 0.37
N LYS A 212 -14.15 -13.22 1.42
CA LYS A 212 -15.09 -14.36 1.39
C LYS A 212 -16.18 -14.03 0.37
N ILE A 213 -15.90 -14.24 -0.91
CA ILE A 213 -16.94 -14.33 -1.92
C ILE A 213 -17.68 -15.61 -1.57
N LEU A 214 -18.86 -15.44 -0.95
CA LEU A 214 -19.84 -16.51 -0.86
C LEU A 214 -20.00 -17.06 -2.28
N LYS A 215 -19.65 -18.33 -2.49
CA LYS A 215 -19.84 -19.00 -3.77
C LYS A 215 -21.33 -18.97 -4.12
N SER A 216 -21.74 -17.96 -4.86
CA SER A 216 -22.91 -17.98 -5.74
C SER A 216 -22.41 -17.44 -7.06
N GLY A 217 -22.45 -18.28 -8.10
CA GLY A 217 -21.96 -17.93 -9.42
C GLY A 217 -22.61 -16.66 -9.96
N GLY A 218 -21.80 -15.85 -10.64
CA GLY A 218 -22.26 -14.64 -11.32
C GLY A 218 -21.13 -13.64 -11.53
N THR A 219 -20.50 -13.70 -12.69
CA THR A 219 -19.63 -12.66 -13.24
C THR A 219 -20.33 -11.32 -13.20
N LEU A 220 -19.85 -10.33 -12.44
CA LEU A 220 -20.21 -8.92 -12.66
C LEU A 220 -19.05 -7.97 -12.35
N THR A 221 -18.80 -7.14 -13.35
CA THR A 221 -17.91 -5.98 -13.43
C THR A 221 -18.33 -4.88 -12.45
N CYS A 222 -17.36 -4.18 -11.87
CA CYS A 222 -17.62 -3.00 -11.03
C CYS A 222 -17.78 -1.75 -11.90
N GLU A 223 -19.02 -1.32 -12.14
CA GLU A 223 -19.34 0.05 -12.56
C GLU A 223 -19.93 0.85 -11.40
N ASN A 224 -19.62 2.15 -11.41
CA ASN A 224 -20.00 3.13 -10.39
C ASN A 224 -21.50 3.44 -10.45
N GLN A 225 -22.18 3.44 -9.29
CA GLN A 225 -23.15 4.49 -8.94
C GLN A 225 -23.56 4.41 -7.47
N SER A 226 -23.68 5.61 -6.91
CA SER A 226 -24.21 6.01 -5.61
C SER A 226 -25.64 5.53 -5.35
N GLN A 227 -25.90 4.86 -4.21
CA GLN A 227 -27.10 5.09 -3.36
C GLN A 227 -27.13 4.22 -2.08
N SER A 228 -27.52 4.92 -1.01
CA SER A 228 -28.01 4.57 0.34
C SER A 228 -28.00 3.14 0.90
N CYS A 229 -27.43 3.07 2.13
CA CYS A 229 -27.88 2.39 3.35
C CYS A 229 -28.68 1.08 3.26
N THR A 230 -28.10 0.01 3.82
CA THR A 230 -28.71 -0.74 4.94
C THR A 230 -27.60 -1.45 5.70
N GLU A 231 -27.55 -1.23 7.01
CA GLU A 231 -26.61 -1.86 7.93
C GLU A 231 -26.88 -3.36 7.97
N THR A 232 -25.91 -4.16 7.53
CA THR A 232 -25.87 -5.59 7.83
C THR A 232 -24.46 -5.90 8.31
N ALA A 233 -24.37 -6.47 9.51
CA ALA A 233 -23.14 -6.66 10.26
C ALA A 233 -22.04 -7.33 9.41
N PRO A 234 -20.79 -6.83 9.45
CA PRO A 234 -19.68 -7.50 8.78
C PRO A 234 -19.46 -8.86 9.44
N SER A 235 -19.62 -9.93 8.67
CA SER A 235 -19.32 -11.30 9.09
C SER A 235 -17.82 -11.42 9.29
N THR A 236 -17.36 -11.12 10.51
CA THR A 236 -15.96 -11.13 10.92
C THR A 236 -15.34 -12.50 10.63
N GLY A 237 -14.29 -12.48 9.81
CA GLY A 237 -13.64 -13.66 9.22
C GLY A 237 -12.90 -14.61 10.16
N ILE A 238 -13.15 -14.58 11.47
CA ILE A 238 -12.33 -15.28 12.48
C ILE A 238 -12.90 -16.65 12.90
N SER A 239 -13.74 -17.28 12.09
CA SER A 239 -14.33 -18.58 12.46
C SER A 239 -13.29 -19.71 12.64
N ASN A 240 -12.01 -19.48 12.28
CA ASN A 240 -11.02 -20.54 12.16
C ASN A 240 -9.79 -20.41 13.09
N MET A 241 -9.68 -19.37 13.93
CA MET A 241 -8.50 -19.24 14.80
C MET A 241 -8.58 -20.22 15.98
N PRO A 242 -7.53 -21.02 16.25
CA PRO A 242 -7.55 -21.94 17.40
C PRO A 242 -7.64 -21.17 18.72
N ARG A 243 -8.25 -21.81 19.71
CA ARG A 243 -8.56 -21.21 21.02
C ARG A 243 -7.76 -21.87 22.14
N GLY A 244 -7.51 -21.12 23.20
CA GLY A 244 -6.86 -21.61 24.42
C GLY A 244 -5.49 -22.23 24.14
N MET A 245 -5.28 -23.47 24.61
CA MET A 245 -3.99 -24.17 24.47
C MET A 245 -3.61 -24.50 23.03
N ASN A 246 -4.59 -24.66 22.13
CA ASN A 246 -4.31 -24.93 20.72
C ASN A 246 -3.66 -23.72 20.03
N LEU A 247 -4.01 -22.51 20.45
CA LEU A 247 -3.37 -21.27 19.98
C LEU A 247 -1.89 -21.24 20.38
N ILE A 248 -1.60 -21.56 21.64
CA ILE A 248 -0.22 -21.61 22.15
C ILE A 248 0.58 -22.69 21.42
N GLY A 249 0.00 -23.88 21.20
CA GLY A 249 0.62 -24.94 20.42
C GLY A 249 0.97 -24.51 19.00
N GLU A 250 0.05 -23.79 18.32
CA GLU A 250 0.30 -23.26 16.99
C GLU A 250 1.40 -22.18 16.99
N LEU A 251 1.38 -21.24 17.95
CA LEU A 251 2.42 -20.21 18.09
C LEU A 251 3.81 -20.82 18.32
N ILE A 252 3.90 -21.85 19.16
CA ILE A 252 5.17 -22.58 19.39
C ILE A 252 5.61 -23.29 18.11
N SER A 253 4.69 -23.91 17.37
CA SER A 253 5.01 -24.55 16.09
C SER A 253 5.58 -23.54 15.08
N HIS A 254 5.01 -22.33 15.01
CA HIS A 254 5.55 -21.25 14.17
C HIS A 254 6.93 -20.81 14.63
N LEU A 255 7.18 -20.73 15.93
CA LEU A 255 8.48 -20.36 16.49
C LEU A 255 9.58 -21.35 16.08
N LEU A 256 9.28 -22.66 16.07
CA LEU A 256 10.21 -23.71 15.66
C LEU A 256 10.54 -23.68 14.16
N VAL A 257 9.63 -23.18 13.33
CA VAL A 257 9.79 -23.12 11.86
C VAL A 257 10.51 -21.83 11.43
N THR A 258 10.28 -20.72 12.13
CA THR A 258 10.83 -19.41 11.73
C THR A 258 12.31 -19.26 12.07
N LYS A 259 13.12 -18.84 11.10
CA LYS A 259 14.56 -18.58 11.27
C LYS A 259 14.93 -17.08 11.37
N ASN A 260 13.98 -16.18 11.10
CA ASN A 260 14.26 -14.74 11.08
C ASN A 260 14.17 -14.15 12.49
N GLU A 261 15.23 -13.44 12.92
CA GLU A 261 15.34 -12.83 14.25
C GLU A 261 14.23 -11.81 14.56
N GLU A 262 13.86 -10.97 13.58
CA GLU A 262 12.78 -10.00 13.72
C GLU A 262 11.40 -10.65 13.92
N TYR A 263 11.17 -11.83 13.34
CA TYR A 263 9.90 -12.55 13.51
C TYR A 263 9.89 -13.37 14.80
N LEU A 264 11.05 -13.89 15.20
CA LEU A 264 11.22 -14.58 16.48
C LEU A 264 10.95 -13.65 17.66
N THR A 265 11.49 -12.43 17.64
CA THR A 265 11.22 -11.43 18.69
C THR A 265 9.73 -11.09 18.80
N LEU A 266 9.02 -10.96 17.67
CA LEU A 266 7.56 -10.78 17.66
C LEU A 266 6.82 -12.00 18.22
N LEU A 267 7.18 -13.21 17.81
CA LEU A 267 6.55 -14.44 18.31
C LEU A 267 6.78 -14.65 19.81
N VAL A 268 7.99 -14.40 20.29
CA VAL A 268 8.33 -14.49 21.73
C VAL A 268 7.50 -13.49 22.53
N TYR A 269 7.35 -12.25 22.02
CA TYR A 269 6.48 -11.26 22.65
C TYR A 269 5.01 -11.72 22.69
N LEU A 270 4.49 -12.24 21.56
CA LEU A 270 3.12 -12.79 21.50
C LEU A 270 2.94 -13.92 22.52
N ILE A 271 3.82 -14.91 22.54
CA ILE A 271 3.75 -16.04 23.48
C ILE A 271 3.80 -15.55 24.92
N LYS A 272 4.76 -14.68 25.25
CA LYS A 272 4.89 -14.11 26.60
C LYS A 272 3.59 -13.44 27.05
N SER A 273 2.94 -12.69 26.16
CA SER A 273 1.67 -12.03 26.45
C SER A 273 0.50 -13.02 26.58
N THR A 274 0.43 -14.04 25.71
CA THR A 274 -0.61 -15.08 25.79
C THR A 274 -0.53 -15.94 27.04
N CYS A 275 0.65 -16.07 27.65
CA CYS A 275 0.85 -16.86 28.85
C CYS A 275 0.49 -16.12 30.16
N ILE A 276 0.27 -14.80 30.12
CA ILE A 276 -0.06 -13.99 31.32
C ILE A 276 -1.28 -14.53 32.07
N PRO A 277 -2.40 -14.93 31.44
CA PRO A 277 -3.57 -15.45 32.16
C PRO A 277 -3.36 -16.79 32.89
N PHE A 278 -2.23 -17.47 32.65
CA PHE A 278 -1.88 -18.73 33.31
C PHE A 278 -0.94 -18.56 34.52
N LEU A 279 -0.34 -17.38 34.66
CA LEU A 279 0.57 -16.99 35.75
C LEU A 279 -0.21 -16.28 36.86
#